data_AF-A0A256BGZ8-F1
#
_entry.id   AF-A0A256BGZ8-F1
#
_cell.length_a   1.000
_cell.length_b   1.000
_cell.length_c   1.000
_cell.angle_alpha   90.00
_cell.angle_beta   90.00
_cell.angle_gamma   90.00
#
_symmetry.space_group_name_H-M   'P 1'
#
loop_
_entity.id
_entity.type
_entity.pdbx_description
1 polymer ?
#
loop_
_entity_poly.entity_id
_entity_poly.type
_entity_poly.pdbx_seq_one_letter_code
_entity_poly.pdbx_strand_id
1 'polypeptide(L)'
;MHRLKNAEQFLWDGDVEAAIALFEGCKFKRVVNFVSYLRKHCLRIPEYSYFHQLGLTIGSGAVESSIKQIGRRIKISGAQWNQKNVPQVLKHRCAYLNGFLDSSEYNYSVLN
;
A
#
# COMPACT_ATOMS: atom_id res chain seq x y z
N MET A 1 9.61 19.72 17.85
CA MET A 1 9.71 18.84 16.66
C MET A 1 10.31 17.45 16.93
N HIS A 2 10.98 17.22 18.07
CA HIS A 2 11.69 15.96 18.35
C HIS A 2 10.76 14.75 18.57
N ARG A 3 9.60 14.94 19.23
CA ARG A 3 8.68 13.84 19.56
C ARG A 3 8.13 13.06 18.38
N LEU A 4 7.74 13.75 17.29
CA LEU A 4 7.19 13.07 16.11
C LEU A 4 8.24 12.24 15.38
N LYS A 5 9.48 12.76 15.30
CA LYS A 5 10.61 12.01 14.74
C LYS A 5 10.91 10.76 15.56
N ASN A 6 10.86 10.86 16.89
CA ASN A 6 11.08 9.69 17.76
C ASN A 6 9.95 8.66 17.59
N ALA A 7 8.69 9.12 17.50
CA ALA A 7 7.56 8.22 17.25
C ALA A 7 7.67 7.53 15.88
N GLU A 8 8.10 8.25 14.84
CA GLU A 8 8.36 7.70 13.52
C GLU A 8 9.45 6.63 13.56
N GLN A 9 10.55 6.90 14.28
CA GLN A 9 11.64 5.94 14.44
C GLN A 9 11.18 4.68 15.20
N PHE A 10 10.46 4.83 16.31
CA PHE A 10 9.93 3.66 17.03
C PHE A 10 8.99 2.82 16.18
N LEU A 11 8.12 3.45 15.39
CA LEU A 11 7.24 2.73 14.46
C LEU A 11 8.02 2.08 13.31
N TRP A 12 9.11 2.69 12.86
CA TRP A 12 10.02 2.10 11.88
C TRP A 12 10.70 0.84 12.41
N ASP A 13 11.06 0.85 13.69
CA ASP A 13 11.66 -0.28 14.40
C ASP A 13 10.62 -1.26 14.97
N GLY A 14 9.33 -1.08 14.68
CA GLY A 14 8.25 -1.95 15.15
C GLY A 14 7.88 -1.81 16.64
N ASP A 15 8.50 -0.88 17.37
CA ASP A 15 8.23 -0.63 18.79
C ASP A 15 7.00 0.28 18.98
N VAL A 16 5.82 -0.33 18.86
CA VAL A 16 4.54 0.38 18.97
C VAL A 16 4.30 0.92 20.39
N GLU A 17 4.77 0.22 21.43
CA GLU A 17 4.56 0.63 22.81
C GLU A 17 5.39 1.87 23.16
N ALA A 18 6.67 1.92 22.75
CA ALA A 18 7.49 3.12 22.92
C ALA A 18 6.91 4.31 22.14
N ALA A 19 6.37 4.08 20.94
CA ALA A 19 5.69 5.12 20.17
C ALA A 19 4.44 5.65 20.90
N ILE A 20 3.64 4.79 21.53
CA ILE A 20 2.46 5.18 22.32
C ILE A 20 2.86 5.96 23.57
N ALA A 21 3.91 5.52 24.28
CA ALA A 21 4.38 6.14 25.52
C ALA A 21 4.73 7.63 25.35
N LEU A 22 5.26 8.03 24.19
CA LEU A 22 5.54 9.43 23.86
C LEU A 22 4.30 10.34 23.94
N PHE A 23 3.11 9.78 23.79
CA PHE A 23 1.85 10.52 23.76
C PHE A 23 1.04 10.41 25.06
N GLU A 24 1.60 9.83 26.11
CA GLU A 24 0.95 9.81 27.42
C GLU A 24 0.60 11.21 27.92
N GLY A 25 -0.53 11.31 28.62
CA GLY A 25 -1.07 12.58 29.13
C GLY A 25 -1.66 13.53 28.08
N CYS A 26 -1.48 13.26 26.77
CA CYS A 26 -2.07 14.10 25.72
C CYS A 26 -3.56 13.80 25.51
N LYS A 27 -4.41 14.81 25.74
CA LYS A 27 -5.88 14.68 25.61
C LYS A 27 -6.45 15.15 24.27
N PHE A 28 -5.61 15.63 23.36
CA PHE A 28 -6.07 16.08 22.04
C PHE A 28 -6.70 14.94 21.25
N LYS A 29 -7.88 15.15 20.68
CA LYS A 29 -8.62 14.14 19.90
C LYS A 29 -7.75 13.46 18.84
N ARG A 30 -6.90 14.21 18.13
CA ARG A 30 -5.98 13.66 17.11
C ARG A 30 -5.00 12.64 17.71
N VAL A 31 -4.46 12.92 18.89
CA VAL A 31 -3.53 12.03 19.59
C VAL A 31 -4.25 10.79 20.11
N VAL A 32 -5.43 10.97 20.72
CA VAL A 32 -6.27 9.85 21.19
C VAL A 32 -6.61 8.89 20.05
N ASN A 33 -7.00 9.43 18.89
CA ASN A 33 -7.30 8.63 17.70
C ASN A 33 -6.06 7.89 17.18
N PHE A 34 -4.90 8.57 17.16
CA PHE A 34 -3.64 7.97 16.72
C PHE A 34 -3.21 6.82 17.64
N VAL A 35 -3.20 7.02 18.95
CA VAL A 35 -2.89 5.97 19.93
C VAL A 35 -3.88 4.81 19.83
N SER A 36 -5.18 5.09 19.69
CA SER A 36 -6.21 4.06 19.50
C SER A 36 -5.96 3.24 18.23
N TYR A 37 -5.55 3.89 17.14
CA TYR A 37 -5.20 3.21 15.89
C TYR A 37 -4.00 2.28 16.08
N LEU A 38 -2.92 2.77 16.70
CA LEU A 38 -1.72 1.99 16.97
C LEU A 38 -2.04 0.75 17.82
N ARG A 39 -2.80 0.90 18.91
CA ARG A 39 -3.23 -0.23 19.75
C ARG A 39 -4.07 -1.25 19.00
N LYS A 40 -5.01 -0.79 18.17
CA LYS A 40 -5.88 -1.67 17.38
C LYS A 40 -5.12 -2.46 16.32
N HIS A 41 -4.05 -1.89 15.79
CA HIS A 41 -3.34 -2.42 14.64
C HIS A 41 -1.89 -2.84 14.94
N CYS A 42 -1.49 -2.95 16.21
CA CYS A 42 -0.11 -3.26 16.61
C CYS A 42 0.42 -4.53 15.93
N LEU A 43 -0.38 -5.59 15.88
CA LEU A 43 -0.01 -6.87 15.24
C LEU A 43 0.16 -6.79 13.72
N ARG A 44 -0.25 -5.69 13.07
CA ARG A 44 -0.13 -5.47 11.63
C ARG A 44 0.97 -4.48 11.27
N ILE A 45 1.57 -3.81 12.25
CA ILE A 45 2.66 -2.87 12.03
C ILE A 45 3.94 -3.70 11.90
N PRO A 46 4.57 -3.73 10.71
CA PRO A 46 5.80 -4.49 10.52
C PRO A 46 7.00 -3.78 11.13
N GLU A 47 8.04 -4.54 11.44
CA GLU A 47 9.37 -4.01 11.72
C GLU A 47 10.03 -3.61 10.40
N TYR A 48 9.76 -2.37 9.97
CA TYR A 48 10.22 -1.84 8.68
C TYR A 48 11.75 -1.82 8.57
N SER A 49 12.45 -1.55 9.67
CA SER A 49 13.91 -1.56 9.73
C SER A 49 14.48 -2.93 9.32
N TYR A 50 13.93 -4.01 9.87
CA TYR A 50 14.32 -5.38 9.54
C TYR A 50 14.02 -5.73 8.08
N PHE A 51 12.82 -5.41 7.58
CA PHE A 51 12.45 -5.67 6.19
C PHE A 51 13.30 -4.87 5.19
N HIS A 52 13.65 -3.64 5.55
CA HIS A 52 14.55 -2.83 4.74
C HIS A 52 15.95 -3.45 4.65
N GLN A 53 16.49 -3.95 5.76
CA GLN A 53 17.77 -4.67 5.79
C GLN A 53 17.76 -5.95 4.95
N LEU A 54 16.61 -6.64 4.89
CA LEU A 54 16.41 -7.79 4.01
C LEU A 54 16.29 -7.42 2.51
N GLY A 55 16.31 -6.13 2.17
CA GLY A 55 16.13 -5.66 0.79
C GLY A 55 14.69 -5.81 0.28
N LEU A 56 13.72 -5.99 1.18
CA LEU A 56 12.31 -6.07 0.79
C LEU A 56 11.78 -4.67 0.45
N THR A 57 10.99 -4.60 -0.61
CA THR A 57 10.33 -3.35 -1.02
C THR A 57 9.21 -3.01 -0.05
N ILE A 58 9.49 -2.10 0.88
CA ILE A 58 8.53 -1.59 1.89
C ILE A 58 7.74 -0.37 1.42
N GLY A 59 8.19 0.30 0.36
CA GLY A 59 7.55 1.51 -0.16
C GLY A 59 6.34 1.21 -1.03
N SER A 60 5.25 1.96 -0.86
CA SER A 60 4.05 1.87 -1.70
C SER A 60 4.25 2.44 -3.11
N GLY A 61 5.35 3.17 -3.37
CA GLY A 61 5.55 3.95 -4.59
C GLY A 61 5.48 3.13 -5.88
N ALA A 62 6.03 1.92 -5.91
CA ALA A 62 5.95 1.04 -7.08
C ALA A 62 4.50 0.59 -7.36
N VAL A 63 3.77 0.23 -6.30
CA VAL A 63 2.36 -0.17 -6.38
C VAL A 63 1.50 1.02 -6.83
N GLU A 64 1.67 2.19 -6.21
CA GLU A 64 0.94 3.41 -6.55
C GLU A 64 1.21 3.88 -7.98
N SER A 65 2.48 3.83 -8.41
CA SER A 65 2.90 4.09 -9.78
C SER A 65 2.18 3.17 -10.77
N SER A 66 2.18 1.86 -10.49
CA SER A 66 1.54 0.86 -11.35
C SER A 66 0.03 1.10 -11.45
N ILE A 67 -0.64 1.36 -10.33
CA ILE A 67 -2.07 1.70 -10.30
C ILE A 67 -2.36 2.97 -11.12
N LYS A 68 -1.50 4.00 -11.03
CA LYS A 68 -1.62 5.22 -11.84
C LYS A 68 -1.49 4.90 -13.34
N GLN A 69 -0.54 4.04 -13.73
CA GLN A 69 -0.36 3.65 -15.13
C GLN A 69 -1.54 2.86 -15.70
N ILE A 70 -2.16 1.99 -14.89
CA ILE A 70 -3.41 1.31 -15.24
C ILE A 70 -4.54 2.34 -15.38
N GLY A 71 -4.68 3.22 -14.38
CA GLY A 71 -5.73 4.24 -14.30
C GLY A 71 -5.75 5.22 -15.48
N ARG A 72 -4.59 5.54 -16.08
CA ARG A 72 -4.47 6.41 -17.27
C ARG A 72 -5.36 6.00 -18.47
N ARG A 73 -5.79 4.74 -18.54
CA ARG A 73 -6.65 4.25 -19.63
C ARG A 73 -8.05 3.84 -19.17
N ILE A 74 -8.22 3.51 -17.90
CA ILE A 74 -9.49 2.97 -17.38
C ILE A 74 -10.34 4.09 -16.75
N LYS A 75 -9.69 5.09 -16.15
CA LYS A 75 -10.35 6.22 -15.47
C LYS A 75 -10.38 7.43 -16.39
N ILE A 76 -11.24 7.38 -17.40
CA ILE A 76 -11.47 8.48 -18.36
C ILE A 76 -12.69 9.28 -17.89
N SER A 77 -12.60 10.61 -17.93
CA SER A 77 -13.71 11.49 -17.57
C SER A 77 -14.92 11.23 -18.47
N GLY A 78 -16.12 11.08 -17.87
CA GLY A 78 -17.36 10.80 -18.59
C GLY A 78 -17.54 9.35 -19.07
N ALA A 79 -16.53 8.49 -18.93
CA ALA A 79 -16.66 7.09 -19.30
C ALA A 79 -17.34 6.27 -18.18
N GLN A 80 -18.27 5.40 -18.58
CA GLN A 80 -18.85 4.38 -17.72
C GLN A 80 -18.58 3.00 -18.32
N TRP A 81 -18.27 2.04 -17.45
CA TRP A 81 -17.98 0.67 -17.87
C TRP A 81 -19.13 -0.24 -17.45
N ASN A 82 -19.52 -1.16 -18.33
CA ASN A 82 -20.29 -2.31 -17.91
C ASN A 82 -19.39 -3.21 -17.04
N GLN A 83 -19.82 -3.52 -15.81
CA GLN A 83 -19.05 -4.31 -14.85
C GLN A 83 -18.53 -5.63 -15.44
N LYS A 84 -19.30 -6.27 -16.34
CA LYS A 84 -18.91 -7.52 -17.00
C LYS A 84 -17.66 -7.38 -17.89
N ASN A 85 -17.39 -6.19 -18.42
CA ASN A 85 -16.30 -5.94 -19.37
C ASN A 85 -15.02 -5.44 -18.69
N VAL A 86 -15.11 -4.94 -17.45
CA VAL A 86 -13.97 -4.38 -16.70
C VAL A 86 -12.82 -5.37 -16.54
N PRO A 87 -13.04 -6.66 -16.18
CA PRO A 87 -11.94 -7.62 -16.02
C PRO A 87 -11.13 -7.83 -17.30
N GLN A 88 -11.79 -7.87 -18.46
CA GLN A 88 -11.13 -8.06 -19.75
C GLN A 88 -10.22 -6.86 -20.08
N VAL A 89 -10.73 -5.64 -19.91
CA VAL A 89 -9.96 -4.40 -20.17
C VAL A 89 -8.76 -4.30 -19.22
N LEU A 90 -8.94 -4.63 -17.95
CA LEU A 90 -7.85 -4.71 -16.97
C LEU A 90 -6.79 -5.73 -17.39
N LYS A 91 -7.20 -6.94 -17.79
CA LYS A 91 -6.27 -8.00 -18.23
C LYS A 91 -5.43 -7.53 -19.42
N HIS A 92 -6.06 -6.95 -20.45
CA HIS A 92 -5.32 -6.40 -21.60
C HIS A 92 -4.36 -5.28 -21.18
N ARG A 93 -4.77 -4.39 -20.29
CA ARG A 93 -3.90 -3.30 -19.82
C ARG A 93 -2.70 -3.83 -19.04
N CYS A 94 -2.89 -4.81 -18.17
CA CYS A 94 -1.82 -5.47 -17.44
C CYS A 94 -0.87 -6.21 -18.39
N ALA A 95 -1.41 -6.94 -19.37
CA ALA A 95 -0.60 -7.62 -20.39
C ALA A 95 0.28 -6.63 -21.15
N TYR A 96 -0.28 -5.49 -21.59
CA TYR A 96 0.46 -4.42 -22.25
C TYR A 96 1.59 -3.86 -21.37
N LEU A 97 1.29 -3.50 -20.12
CA LEU A 97 2.29 -2.91 -19.21
C LEU A 97 3.41 -3.89 -18.85
N ASN A 98 3.11 -5.18 -18.84
CA ASN A 98 4.08 -6.24 -18.57
C ASN A 98 4.81 -6.73 -19.83
N GLY A 99 4.50 -6.21 -21.02
CA GLY A 99 5.12 -6.63 -22.28
C GLY A 99 4.67 -8.02 -22.77
N PHE A 100 3.53 -8.52 -22.29
CA PHE A 100 3.05 -9.87 -22.57
C PHE A 100 2.14 -9.98 -23.80
N LEU A 101 2.03 -8.92 -24.62
CA LEU A 101 1.21 -8.97 -25.84
C LEU A 101 1.89 -9.74 -26.97
N ASP A 102 3.22 -9.74 -27.00
CA ASP A 102 4.03 -10.38 -28.04
C ASP A 102 4.69 -11.69 -27.56
N SER A 103 4.45 -12.10 -26.30
CA SER A 103 5.01 -13.34 -25.77
C SER A 103 4.18 -14.54 -26.21
N SER A 104 4.84 -15.55 -26.76
CA SER A 104 4.24 -16.86 -27.12
C SER A 104 3.70 -17.64 -25.90
N GLU A 105 3.87 -17.11 -24.69
CA GLU A 105 3.45 -17.71 -23.41
C GLU A 105 2.11 -17.19 -22.90
N TYR A 106 1.36 -16.41 -23.68
CA TYR A 106 0.01 -15.97 -23.29
C TYR A 106 -1.06 -17.05 -23.54
N ASN A 107 -0.79 -18.28 -23.09
CA ASN A 107 -1.78 -19.34 -23.06
C ASN A 107 -2.65 -19.20 -21.79
N TYR A 108 -3.95 -19.09 -22.03
CA TYR A 108 -5.02 -18.96 -21.06
C TYR A 108 -4.87 -19.88 -19.84
N SER A 109 -4.44 -19.33 -18.70
CA SER A 109 -4.84 -19.86 -17.39
C SER A 109 -6.27 -19.41 -17.08
N VAL A 110 -7.23 -20.00 -17.78
CA VAL A 110 -8.60 -20.10 -17.27
C VAL A 110 -8.57 -21.28 -16.30
N LEU A 111 -8.63 -20.99 -15.00
CA LEU A 111 -8.99 -22.00 -14.01
C LEU A 111 -10.45 -22.39 -14.29
N ASN A 112 -10.66 -23.67 -14.59
CA ASN A 112 -11.99 -24.30 -14.56
C ASN A 112 -12.65 -24.13 -13.19
#